data_AF-A0A834RLC1-F1
#
_entry.id   AF-A0A834RLC1-F1
#
_cell.length_a   1.000
_cell.length_b   1.000
_cell.length_c   1.000
_cell.angle_alpha   90.00
_cell.angle_beta   90.00
_cell.angle_gamma   90.00
#
_symmetry.space_group_name_H-M   'P 1'
#
loop_
_entity.id
_entity.type
_entity.pdbx_description
1 polymer ?
#
loop_
_entity_poly.entity_id
_entity_poly.type
_entity_poly.pdbx_seq_one_letter_code
_entity_poly.pdbx_strand_id
1 'polypeptide(L)'
;MHHLDPHERPPDGIRNVYKKYQKMGLEQLNQDTEIIDITDYATASSNSNVHVVEQHAAEQLTATFRAFAGQDVVAQELDLPSSIPVYEHEDMPGRKVSLCL
;
A
#
# COMPACT_ATOMS: atom_id res chain seq x y z
N MET A 1 24.03 -15.33 14.81
CA MET A 1 23.70 -14.33 13.77
C MET A 1 23.98 -14.97 12.43
N HIS A 2 22.98 -15.08 11.55
CA HIS A 2 23.21 -15.59 10.19
C HIS A 2 24.00 -14.55 9.39
N HIS A 3 25.02 -15.01 8.67
CA HIS A 3 25.83 -14.20 7.77
C HIS A 3 24.95 -13.89 6.55
N LEU A 4 24.54 -12.63 6.39
CA LEU A 4 23.77 -12.20 5.23
C LEU A 4 24.76 -11.98 4.09
N ASP A 5 24.81 -12.91 3.14
CA ASP A 5 25.64 -12.76 1.94
C ASP A 5 24.90 -11.85 0.93
N PRO A 6 25.47 -10.69 0.53
CA PRO A 6 24.85 -9.80 -0.45
C PRO A 6 24.63 -10.43 -1.83
N HIS A 7 25.33 -11.53 -2.14
CA HIS A 7 25.18 -12.31 -3.37
C HIS A 7 24.28 -13.54 -3.19
N GLU A 8 23.71 -13.73 -1.99
CA GLU A 8 22.80 -14.82 -1.73
C GLU A 8 21.60 -14.72 -2.66
N ARG A 9 21.24 -15.86 -3.24
CA ARG A 9 20.08 -15.93 -4.11
C ARG A 9 18.83 -15.67 -3.26
N PRO A 10 17.87 -14.86 -3.73
CA PRO A 10 16.61 -14.70 -3.03
C PRO A 10 15.94 -16.08 -2.85
N PRO A 11 15.29 -16.32 -1.70
CA PRO A 11 14.60 -17.58 -1.44
C PRO A 11 13.65 -17.94 -2.58
N ASP A 12 13.61 -19.23 -2.94
CA ASP A 12 12.82 -19.69 -4.09
C ASP A 12 11.32 -19.37 -3.94
N GLY A 13 10.80 -19.34 -2.71
CA GLY A 13 9.43 -18.90 -2.43
C GLY A 13 9.14 -17.48 -2.95
N ILE A 14 9.99 -16.51 -2.58
CA ILE A 14 9.85 -15.12 -3.03
C ILE A 14 10.02 -15.01 -4.54
N ARG A 15 10.99 -15.73 -5.12
CA ARG A 15 11.21 -15.78 -6.57
C ARG A 15 9.98 -16.33 -7.32
N ASN A 16 9.34 -17.36 -6.77
CA ASN A 16 8.17 -17.98 -7.39
C ASN A 16 6.95 -17.07 -7.32
N VAL A 17 6.71 -16.41 -6.18
CA VAL A 17 5.64 -15.40 -6.05
C VAL A 17 5.84 -14.26 -7.04
N TYR A 18 7.07 -13.74 -7.17
CA TYR A 18 7.38 -12.72 -8.18
C TYR A 18 7.07 -13.20 -9.60
N LYS A 19 7.52 -14.41 -9.97
CA LYS A 19 7.27 -14.98 -11.31
C LYS A 19 5.79 -15.29 -11.56
N LYS A 20 5.01 -15.64 -10.52
CA LYS A 20 3.56 -15.84 -10.61
C LYS A 20 2.90 -14.56 -11.12
N TYR A 21 3.07 -13.46 -10.41
CA TYR A 21 2.42 -12.19 -10.76
C TYR A 21 3.00 -11.55 -12.03
N GLN A 22 4.30 -11.72 -12.29
CA GLN A 22 4.92 -11.23 -13.53
C GLN A 22 4.28 -11.82 -14.80
N LYS A 23 3.81 -13.07 -14.73
CA LYS A 23 3.23 -13.78 -15.89
C LYS A 23 1.70 -13.69 -15.95
N MET A 24 1.07 -13.19 -14.90
CA MET A 24 -0.39 -13.15 -14.78
C MET A 24 -0.96 -12.03 -15.65
N GLY A 25 -2.07 -12.30 -16.35
CA GLY A 25 -2.77 -11.30 -17.15
C GLY A 25 -3.58 -10.33 -16.27
N LEU A 26 -3.92 -9.15 -16.81
CA LEU A 26 -4.66 -8.11 -16.08
C LEU A 26 -6.00 -8.61 -15.49
N GLU A 27 -6.79 -9.36 -16.26
CA GLU A 27 -8.07 -9.90 -15.78
C GLU A 27 -7.90 -10.87 -14.61
N GLN A 28 -6.83 -11.65 -14.62
CA GLN A 28 -6.50 -12.58 -13.54
C GLN A 28 -6.01 -11.82 -12.30
N LEU A 29 -5.21 -10.76 -12.49
CA LEU A 29 -4.75 -9.89 -11.40
C LEU A 29 -5.94 -9.23 -10.68
N ASN A 30 -6.93 -8.73 -11.43
CA ASN A 30 -8.12 -8.10 -10.87
C ASN A 30 -9.04 -9.07 -10.10
N GLN A 31 -8.85 -10.38 -10.25
CA GLN A 31 -9.63 -11.42 -9.57
C GLN A 31 -8.83 -12.14 -8.47
N ASP A 32 -7.52 -11.89 -8.35
CA ASP A 32 -6.65 -12.58 -7.39
C ASP A 32 -6.88 -12.00 -5.98
N THR A 33 -7.39 -12.84 -5.08
CA THR A 33 -7.73 -12.48 -3.70
C THR A 33 -6.51 -12.31 -2.78
N GLU A 34 -5.32 -12.72 -3.22
CA GLU A 34 -4.07 -12.49 -2.48
C GLU A 34 -3.54 -11.07 -2.70
N ILE A 35 -4.05 -10.34 -3.71
CA ILE A 35 -3.71 -8.94 -3.95
C ILE A 35 -4.65 -8.06 -3.13
N ILE A 36 -4.08 -7.26 -2.24
CA ILE A 36 -4.82 -6.29 -1.44
C ILE A 36 -4.92 -4.99 -2.22
N ASP A 37 -6.15 -4.62 -2.59
CA ASP A 37 -6.45 -3.28 -3.08
C ASP A 37 -6.83 -2.37 -1.90
N ILE A 38 -5.97 -1.41 -1.59
CA ILE A 38 -6.16 -0.42 -0.52
C ILE A 38 -6.94 0.82 -0.98
N THR A 39 -7.19 0.95 -2.28
CA THR A 39 -8.00 2.06 -2.84
C THR A 39 -9.48 1.83 -2.63
N ASP A 40 -9.90 0.57 -2.53
CA ASP A 40 -11.24 0.19 -2.13
C ASP A 40 -11.26 -0.26 -0.66
N TYR A 41 -11.88 0.55 0.21
CA TYR A 41 -12.04 0.25 1.63
C TYR A 41 -12.73 -1.09 1.88
N ALA A 42 -13.72 -1.46 1.06
CA ALA A 42 -14.45 -2.72 1.24
C ALA A 42 -13.52 -3.92 1.02
N THR A 43 -12.69 -3.85 -0.02
CA THR A 43 -11.69 -4.86 -0.34
C THR A 43 -10.60 -4.92 0.73
N ALA A 44 -10.03 -3.77 1.14
CA ALA A 44 -9.01 -3.72 2.19
C ALA A 44 -9.51 -4.27 3.54
N SER A 45 -10.74 -3.94 3.92
CA SER A 45 -11.34 -4.36 5.19
C SER A 45 -11.72 -5.85 5.23
N SER A 46 -11.86 -6.48 4.06
CA SER A 46 -12.19 -7.91 3.95
C SER A 46 -10.98 -8.82 4.17
N ASN A 47 -9.76 -8.27 4.11
CA ASN A 47 -8.54 -9.02 4.33
C ASN A 47 -8.20 -9.08 5.83
N SER A 48 -8.16 -10.28 6.41
CA SER A 48 -7.87 -10.46 7.84
C SER A 48 -6.46 -10.03 8.25
N ASN A 49 -5.53 -9.96 7.31
CA ASN A 49 -4.11 -9.70 7.59
C ASN A 49 -3.76 -8.22 7.51
N VAL A 50 -4.75 -7.35 7.21
CA VAL A 50 -4.57 -5.90 7.12
C VAL A 50 -5.57 -5.23 8.04
N HIS A 51 -5.09 -4.28 8.84
CA HIS A 51 -5.94 -3.52 9.74
C HIS A 51 -5.64 -2.02 9.67
N VAL A 52 -6.65 -1.21 9.98
CA VAL A 52 -6.48 0.24 10.08
C VAL A 52 -5.83 0.55 11.43
N VAL A 53 -4.66 1.17 11.38
CA VAL A 53 -3.92 1.59 12.58
C VAL A 53 -4.16 3.05 12.93
N GLU A 54 -4.36 3.89 11.92
CA GLU A 54 -4.55 5.32 12.07
C GLU A 54 -5.52 5.86 11.03
N GLN A 55 -6.05 7.05 11.29
CA GLN A 55 -6.85 7.80 10.33
C GLN A 55 -6.37 9.25 10.30
N HIS A 56 -6.24 9.80 9.11
CA HIS A 56 -5.80 11.17 8.90
C HIS A 56 -6.86 11.97 8.16
N ALA A 57 -7.14 13.19 8.64
CA ALA A 57 -8.01 14.10 7.92
C ALA A 57 -7.36 14.51 6.59
N ALA A 58 -8.09 14.36 5.48
CA ALA A 58 -7.58 14.70 4.16
C ALA A 58 -7.16 16.19 4.08
N GLU A 59 -7.88 17.07 4.76
CA GLU A 59 -7.55 18.49 4.86
C GLU A 59 -6.18 18.74 5.51
N GLN A 60 -5.87 18.01 6.59
CA GLN A 60 -4.59 18.16 7.30
C GLN A 60 -3.42 17.66 6.47
N LEU A 61 -3.58 16.50 5.81
CA LEU A 61 -2.57 15.96 4.91
C LEU A 61 -2.36 16.89 3.71
N THR A 62 -3.44 17.41 3.12
CA THR A 62 -3.37 18.36 2.00
C THR A 62 -2.65 19.65 2.40
N ALA A 63 -2.99 20.21 3.57
CA ALA A 63 -2.33 21.39 4.10
C ALA A 63 -0.83 21.15 4.34
N THR A 64 -0.49 20.00 4.92
CA THR A 64 0.90 19.59 5.17
C THR A 64 1.67 19.43 3.86
N PHE A 65 1.08 18.77 2.88
CA PHE A 65 1.70 18.57 1.57
C PHE A 65 1.93 19.89 0.84
N ARG A 66 0.95 20.81 0.84
CA ARG A 66 1.11 22.16 0.28
C ARG A 66 2.18 22.98 1.00
N ALA A 67 2.28 22.86 2.32
CA ALA A 67 3.31 23.52 3.10
C ALA A 67 4.71 23.00 2.78
N PHE A 68 4.84 21.71 2.47
CA PHE A 68 6.12 21.07 2.14
C PHE A 68 6.52 21.26 0.67
N ALA A 69 5.62 21.00 -0.28
CA ALA A 69 5.89 20.96 -1.71
C ALA A 69 5.74 22.33 -2.42
N GLY A 70 5.12 23.30 -1.74
CA GLY A 70 4.85 24.63 -2.29
C GLY A 70 3.45 24.77 -2.89
N GLN A 71 2.96 26.01 -2.98
CA GLN A 71 1.59 26.34 -3.41
C GLN A 71 1.33 26.11 -4.91
N ASP A 72 2.38 25.98 -5.73
CA ASP A 72 2.29 25.73 -7.18
C ASP A 72 1.98 24.27 -7.54
N VAL A 73 1.98 23.37 -6.56
CA VAL A 73 1.52 22.01 -6.80
C VAL A 73 0.00 22.05 -6.90
N VAL A 74 -0.49 21.99 -8.14
CA VAL A 74 -1.90 21.71 -8.43
C VAL A 74 -2.19 20.34 -7.82
N ALA A 75 -2.71 20.33 -6.60
CA ALA A 75 -3.34 19.14 -6.05
C ALA A 75 -4.37 18.73 -7.11
N GLN A 76 -4.19 17.55 -7.71
CA GLN A 76 -5.28 16.98 -8.50
C GLN A 76 -6.48 16.96 -7.56
N GLU A 77 -7.62 17.49 -8.00
CA GLU A 77 -8.88 17.35 -7.29
C GLU A 77 -9.26 15.87 -7.32
N LEU A 78 -8.57 15.09 -6.51
CA LEU A 78 -8.92 13.73 -6.17
C LEU A 78 -10.12 13.84 -5.23
N ASP A 79 -11.18 13.12 -5.54
CA ASP A 79 -12.36 12.99 -4.69
C ASP A 79 -11.98 12.13 -3.47
N LEU A 80 -11.25 12.76 -2.54
CA LEU A 80 -10.70 12.10 -1.38
C LEU A 80 -11.76 12.01 -0.30
N PRO A 81 -11.84 10.87 0.42
CA PRO A 81 -12.67 10.81 1.60
C PRO A 81 -12.17 11.82 2.65
N SER A 82 -13.08 12.33 3.48
CA SER A 82 -12.74 13.27 4.55
C SER A 82 -11.71 12.72 5.54
N SER A 83 -11.66 11.39 5.70
CA SER A 83 -10.72 10.66 6.53
C SER A 83 -10.03 9.58 5.69
N ILE A 84 -8.70 9.59 5.69
CA ILE A 84 -7.85 8.65 4.95
C ILE A 84 -7.35 7.59 5.94
N PRO A 85 -7.72 6.31 5.75
CA PRO A 85 -7.23 5.23 6.58
C PRO A 85 -5.75 4.94 6.29
N VAL A 86 -5.02 4.62 7.36
CA VAL A 86 -3.66 4.11 7.32
C VAL A 86 -3.71 2.64 7.71
N TYR A 87 -3.22 1.79 6.83
CA TYR A 87 -3.23 0.35 6.98
C TYR A 87 -1.86 -0.18 7.41
N GLU A 88 -1.87 -1.29 8.15
CA GLU A 88 -0.70 -2.08 8.49
C GLU A 88 -1.01 -3.57 8.25
N HIS A 89 -0.01 -4.30 7.77
CA HIS A 89 -0.11 -5.76 7.57
C HIS A 89 0.47 -6.49 8.79
N GLU A 90 -0.21 -7.53 9.26
CA GLU A 90 0.17 -8.26 10.49
C GLU A 90 1.61 -8.82 10.45
N ASP A 91 2.00 -9.41 9.32
CA ASP A 91 3.37 -9.95 9.13
C ASP A 91 4.45 -8.87 8.87
N MET A 92 4.07 -7.60 8.75
CA MET A 92 5.01 -6.49 8.48
C MET A 92 4.79 -5.30 9.43
N PRO A 93 4.99 -5.50 10.74
CA PRO A 93 4.82 -4.44 11.71
C PRO A 93 5.82 -3.29 11.46
N GLY A 94 5.36 -2.06 11.68
CA GLY A 94 6.05 -0.82 11.41
C GLY A 94 5.91 -0.31 9.97
N ARG A 95 5.29 -1.06 9.05
CA ARG A 95 5.07 -0.60 7.66
C ARG A 95 3.64 -0.11 7.49
N LYS A 96 3.51 1.21 7.43
CA LYS A 96 2.25 1.91 7.21
C LYS A 96 2.05 2.23 5.74
N VAL A 97 0.84 1.99 5.23
CA VAL A 97 0.46 2.31 3.85
C VAL A 97 -0.88 3.05 3.86
N SER A 98 -0.99 4.14 3.12
CA SER A 98 -2.22 4.92 2.93
C SER A 98 -2.31 5.38 1.48
N LEU A 99 -3.47 5.88 1.05
CA LEU A 99 -3.53 6.61 -0.22
C LEU A 99 -2.60 7.82 -0.16
N CYS A 100 -1.91 8.08 -1.27
CA CYS A 100 -1.12 9.29 -1.46
C CYS A 100 -2.01 10.39 -2.04
N LEU A 101 -1.83 11.61 -1.53
CA LEU A 101 -2.42 12.84 -2.06
C LEU A 101 -1.66 13.36 -3.29
#